data_AF-A0A351C2L8-F1
#
_entry.id   AF-A0A351C2L8-F1
#
_cell.length_a   1.000
_cell.length_b   1.000
_cell.length_c   1.000
_cell.angle_alpha   90.00
_cell.angle_beta   90.00
_cell.angle_gamma   90.00
#
_symmetry.space_group_name_H-M   'P 1'
#
loop_
_entity.id
_entity.type
_entity.pdbx_description
1 polymer ?
#
loop_
_entity_poly.entity_id
_entity_poly.type
_entity_poly.pdbx_seq_one_letter_code
_entity_poly.pdbx_strand_id
1 'polypeptide(L)'
;EKTDTGENSDPQKLSSAGVKESGTEFDVRYEFPRKIFKIEKEDVNSDGNREIFVLSVLKDTSDKFSSYYNFDMVEVFSLDRAKEKYVKILTDTVDYSTEINFKNLSNSKDKLIFIKTNTGGNDPVNSEGMFVYQMKDSANIELMKYFEAGSPEVSDFGNQGNNVIVVKDQFLGVMPQVNAVSFVKEIYTLQDNKLVISNEKYPEVYDKKINEITEEYNSLKRKVETGMQALDMSYPLYREAAEIFVNYYYKGDTQGLRKFWEQEKESLKRNIPQDEFQDLNNFISKALPTVKNA
;
A
#
# COMPACT_ATOMS: atom_id res chain seq x y z
N GLU A 1 8.07 15.98 54.36
CA GLU A 1 7.14 14.85 54.54
C GLU A 1 5.74 15.27 54.13
N LYS A 2 5.00 14.33 53.56
CA LYS A 2 3.63 14.38 53.00
C LYS A 2 3.47 14.85 51.54
N THR A 3 3.46 13.80 50.71
CA THR A 3 2.74 13.57 49.46
C THR A 3 1.33 14.16 49.39
N ASP A 4 0.93 14.59 48.19
CA ASP A 4 -0.41 14.32 47.67
C ASP A 4 -0.36 14.08 46.14
N THR A 5 -1.13 13.09 45.71
CA THR A 5 -1.20 12.49 44.38
C THR A 5 -2.49 12.94 43.69
N GLY A 6 -2.45 13.30 42.40
CA GLY A 6 -3.67 13.71 41.69
C GLY A 6 -3.53 13.70 40.17
N GLU A 7 -3.67 12.49 39.61
CA GLU A 7 -4.34 12.13 38.35
C GLU A 7 -4.03 12.89 37.04
N ASN A 8 -3.32 12.19 36.15
CA ASN A 8 -3.33 12.40 34.71
C ASN A 8 -4.74 12.28 34.14
N SER A 9 -5.20 13.34 33.47
CA SER A 9 -6.43 13.37 32.70
C SER A 9 -6.34 12.51 31.42
N ASP A 10 -7.14 11.45 31.38
CA ASP A 10 -7.43 10.59 30.23
C ASP A 10 -8.13 11.39 29.11
N PRO A 11 -7.83 11.17 27.81
CA PRO A 11 -8.53 11.85 26.72
C PRO A 11 -10.00 11.41 26.64
N GLN A 12 -10.88 12.41 26.53
CA GLN A 12 -12.35 12.30 26.58
C GLN A 12 -12.92 11.16 25.69
N LYS A 13 -13.57 10.19 26.33
CA LYS A 13 -14.44 9.20 25.67
C LYS A 13 -15.69 9.88 25.11
N LEU A 14 -15.73 10.14 23.81
CA LEU A 14 -16.93 10.59 23.10
C LEU A 14 -17.94 9.42 23.01
N SER A 15 -19.11 9.58 23.63
CA SER A 15 -20.18 8.59 23.62
C SER A 15 -21.17 8.80 22.46
N SER A 16 -21.79 7.71 22.03
CA SER A 16 -22.56 7.52 20.79
C SER A 16 -23.96 8.17 20.74
N ALA A 17 -24.21 9.19 21.56
CA ALA A 17 -25.47 9.93 21.55
C ALA A 17 -25.17 11.37 21.11
N GLY A 18 -25.25 11.62 19.80
CA GLY A 18 -25.13 12.95 19.21
C GLY A 18 -23.86 13.68 19.62
N VAL A 19 -22.74 13.42 18.95
CA VAL A 19 -21.54 14.22 19.14
C VAL A 19 -21.81 15.63 18.61
N LYS A 20 -22.18 16.52 19.54
CA LYS A 20 -22.23 17.96 19.35
C LYS A 20 -20.86 18.52 19.71
N GLU A 21 -19.90 18.40 18.80
CA GLU A 21 -18.75 19.31 18.85
C GLU A 21 -19.27 20.71 18.51
N SER A 22 -19.53 21.50 19.54
CA SER A 22 -19.68 22.97 19.48
C SER A 22 -20.21 23.53 18.15
N GLY A 23 -21.50 23.32 17.88
CA GLY A 23 -22.16 23.89 16.71
C GLY A 23 -22.97 22.85 15.94
N THR A 24 -24.17 23.23 15.56
CA THR A 24 -25.14 22.49 14.75
C THR A 24 -24.66 22.24 13.31
N GLU A 25 -23.59 21.47 13.11
CA GLU A 25 -23.10 21.23 11.73
C GLU A 25 -23.72 19.97 11.10
N PHE A 26 -23.79 18.84 11.80
CA PHE A 26 -24.31 17.57 11.26
C PHE A 26 -24.91 16.64 12.36
N ASP A 27 -25.72 15.65 11.97
CA ASP A 27 -26.31 14.64 12.87
C ASP A 27 -25.90 13.24 12.41
N VAL A 28 -25.46 12.41 13.36
CA VAL A 28 -25.05 11.01 13.12
C VAL A 28 -25.94 10.10 13.95
N ARG A 29 -26.62 9.16 13.29
CA ARG A 29 -27.50 8.18 13.92
C ARG A 29 -27.11 6.78 13.49
N TYR A 30 -26.81 5.94 14.47
CA TYR A 30 -26.43 4.56 14.24
C TYR A 30 -27.54 3.61 14.69
N GLU A 31 -27.78 2.55 13.92
CA GLU A 31 -28.68 1.46 14.33
C GLU A 31 -28.09 0.66 15.52
N PHE A 32 -26.76 0.57 15.56
CA PHE A 32 -26.01 -0.10 16.63
C PHE A 32 -25.06 0.88 17.34
N PRO A 33 -24.79 0.71 18.65
CA PRO A 33 -23.88 1.59 19.37
C PRO A 33 -22.47 1.59 18.77
N ARG A 34 -22.01 2.77 18.35
CA ARG A 34 -20.68 2.99 17.75
C ARG A 34 -19.90 4.04 18.52
N LYS A 35 -18.61 3.80 18.75
CA LYS A 35 -17.70 4.79 19.31
C LYS A 35 -17.10 5.61 18.17
N ILE A 36 -17.13 6.94 18.28
CA ILE A 36 -16.39 7.78 17.34
C ILE A 36 -14.90 7.66 17.67
N PHE A 37 -14.13 7.24 16.68
CA PHE A 37 -12.68 7.18 16.75
C PHE A 37 -12.06 8.55 16.47
N LYS A 38 -12.50 9.20 15.38
CA LYS A 38 -11.97 10.48 14.93
C LYS A 38 -13.00 11.24 14.08
N ILE A 39 -12.95 12.56 14.12
CA ILE A 39 -13.61 13.44 13.15
C ILE A 39 -12.51 14.21 12.42
N GLU A 40 -12.54 14.18 11.09
CA GLU A 40 -11.60 14.91 10.23
C GLU A 40 -12.35 15.92 9.38
N LYS A 41 -11.71 17.05 9.09
CA LYS A 41 -12.26 18.09 8.21
C LYS A 41 -11.27 18.41 7.11
N GLU A 42 -11.63 18.16 5.86
CA GLU A 42 -10.75 18.33 4.71
C GLU A 42 -11.52 18.89 3.50
N ASP A 43 -10.90 19.81 2.76
CA ASP A 43 -11.43 20.31 1.49
C ASP A 43 -10.93 19.39 0.37
N VAL A 44 -11.76 18.40 0.02
CA VAL A 44 -11.36 17.30 -0.88
C VAL A 44 -11.49 17.72 -2.35
N ASN A 45 -12.51 18.50 -2.68
CA ASN A 45 -12.78 18.98 -4.04
C ASN A 45 -12.25 20.41 -4.31
N SER A 46 -11.47 20.96 -3.39
CA SER A 46 -10.87 22.30 -3.50
C SER A 46 -11.89 23.44 -3.73
N ASP A 47 -13.10 23.29 -3.21
CA ASP A 47 -14.19 24.27 -3.40
C ASP A 47 -14.25 25.35 -2.30
N GLY A 48 -13.34 25.26 -1.32
CA GLY A 48 -13.24 26.15 -0.17
C GLY A 48 -14.08 25.73 1.04
N ASN A 49 -14.93 24.71 0.91
CA ASN A 49 -15.65 24.09 2.02
C ASN A 49 -14.95 22.79 2.41
N ARG A 50 -14.94 22.50 3.71
CA ARG A 50 -14.37 21.24 4.19
C ARG A 50 -15.47 20.22 4.38
N GLU A 51 -15.33 19.08 3.73
CA GLU A 51 -16.07 17.87 4.05
C GLU A 51 -15.72 17.39 5.45
N ILE A 52 -16.69 16.79 6.12
CA ILE A 52 -16.55 16.22 7.46
C ILE A 52 -16.55 14.70 7.35
N PHE A 53 -15.48 14.07 7.82
CA PHE A 53 -15.29 12.63 7.84
C PHE A 53 -15.43 12.14 9.28
N VAL A 54 -16.44 11.32 9.54
CA VAL A 54 -16.68 10.70 10.84
C VAL A 54 -16.22 9.26 10.76
N LEU A 55 -15.15 8.94 11.50
CA LEU A 55 -14.59 7.59 11.59
C LEU A 55 -15.10 6.96 12.88
N SER A 56 -15.76 5.81 12.77
CA SER A 56 -16.33 5.14 13.93
C SER A 56 -16.10 3.64 13.90
N VAL A 57 -16.21 3.04 15.08
CA VAL A 57 -16.04 1.60 15.32
C VAL A 57 -17.24 1.06 16.10
N LEU A 58 -17.69 -0.16 15.81
CA LEU A 58 -18.67 -0.83 16.64
C LEU A 58 -18.17 -0.96 18.09
N LYS A 59 -19.02 -0.63 19.07
CA LYS A 59 -18.60 -0.56 20.48
C LYS A 59 -18.05 -1.89 20.97
N ASP A 60 -18.75 -2.99 20.70
CA ASP A 60 -18.36 -4.35 21.09
C ASP A 60 -17.02 -4.79 20.49
N THR A 61 -16.74 -4.30 19.28
CA THR A 61 -15.50 -4.55 18.56
C THR A 61 -14.34 -3.75 19.18
N SER A 62 -14.58 -2.48 19.50
CA SER A 62 -13.58 -1.60 20.09
C SER A 62 -13.07 -2.07 21.45
N ASP A 63 -13.92 -2.75 22.22
CA ASP A 63 -13.54 -3.28 23.53
C ASP A 63 -12.76 -4.61 23.44
N LYS A 64 -12.75 -5.28 22.27
CA LYS A 64 -12.16 -6.62 22.08
C LYS A 64 -10.92 -6.65 21.18
N PHE A 65 -10.83 -5.75 20.19
CA PHE A 65 -9.83 -5.84 19.11
C PHE A 65 -9.05 -4.54 18.86
N SER A 66 -9.03 -3.61 19.82
CA SER A 66 -8.44 -2.26 19.68
C SER A 66 -6.95 -2.20 19.33
N SER A 67 -6.24 -3.34 19.31
CA SER A 67 -4.81 -3.38 19.02
C SER A 67 -4.48 -3.45 17.52
N TYR A 68 -5.45 -3.79 16.65
CA TYR A 68 -5.16 -4.09 15.24
C TYR A 68 -5.77 -3.11 14.24
N TYR A 69 -6.87 -2.43 14.60
CA TYR A 69 -7.48 -1.41 13.76
C TYR A 69 -8.24 -0.37 14.60
N ASN A 70 -8.48 0.78 13.99
CA ASN A 70 -8.94 1.99 14.65
C ASN A 70 -10.43 2.28 14.38
N PHE A 71 -10.91 1.97 13.18
CA PHE A 71 -12.29 2.18 12.78
C PHE A 71 -12.75 1.12 11.76
N ASP A 72 -14.07 0.96 11.63
CA ASP A 72 -14.70 0.02 10.70
C ASP A 72 -15.77 0.69 9.83
N MET A 73 -16.01 1.99 10.00
CA MET A 73 -16.95 2.76 9.19
C MET A 73 -16.49 4.18 8.99
N VAL A 74 -16.74 4.68 7.79
CA VAL A 74 -16.58 6.08 7.41
C VAL A 74 -17.94 6.65 7.01
N GLU A 75 -18.28 7.80 7.57
CA GLU A 75 -19.38 8.63 7.10
C GLU A 75 -18.83 9.97 6.64
N VAL A 76 -19.29 10.46 5.51
CA VAL A 76 -18.84 11.74 4.95
C VAL A 76 -20.01 12.68 4.79
N PHE A 77 -19.81 13.92 5.18
CA PHE A 77 -20.78 14.99 5.07
C PHE A 77 -20.19 16.16 4.28
N SER A 78 -20.94 16.71 3.32
CA SER A 78 -20.56 17.93 2.60
C SER A 78 -21.64 19.01 2.77
N LEU A 79 -21.25 20.27 2.57
CA LEU A 79 -22.12 21.42 2.74
C LEU A 79 -23.10 21.53 1.56
N ASP A 80 -24.39 21.31 1.84
CA ASP A 80 -25.45 21.66 0.90
C ASP A 80 -25.68 23.18 0.98
N ARG A 81 -25.06 23.93 0.06
CA ARG A 81 -25.15 25.40 0.01
C ARG A 81 -26.58 25.91 -0.13
N ALA A 82 -27.48 25.15 -0.76
CA ALA A 82 -28.88 25.57 -0.90
C ALA A 82 -29.66 25.45 0.41
N LYS A 83 -29.23 24.55 1.30
CA LYS A 83 -29.86 24.31 2.60
C LYS A 83 -29.05 24.86 3.78
N GLU A 84 -27.89 25.45 3.52
CA GLU A 84 -26.93 25.96 4.51
C GLU A 84 -26.62 24.96 5.63
N LYS A 85 -26.53 23.67 5.28
CA LYS A 85 -26.30 22.59 6.25
C LYS A 85 -25.46 21.47 5.68
N TYR A 86 -24.75 20.76 6.53
CA TYR A 86 -24.07 19.54 6.11
C TYR A 86 -25.07 18.41 5.90
N VAL A 87 -24.91 17.70 4.80
CA VAL A 87 -25.69 16.51 4.45
C VAL A 87 -24.75 15.34 4.29
N LYS A 88 -25.18 14.17 4.75
CA LYS A 88 -24.42 12.93 4.59
C LYS A 88 -24.42 12.54 3.11
N ILE A 89 -23.24 12.35 2.54
CA ILE A 89 -23.02 11.99 1.14
C ILE A 89 -22.39 10.60 0.99
N LEU A 90 -21.82 10.04 2.05
CA LEU A 90 -21.30 8.67 2.07
C LEU A 90 -21.54 8.00 3.43
N THR A 91 -21.81 6.70 3.39
CA THR A 91 -21.66 5.78 4.52
C THR A 91 -21.09 4.50 3.96
N ASP A 92 -19.90 4.10 4.42
CA ASP A 92 -19.26 2.87 3.97
C ASP A 92 -18.59 2.13 5.13
N THR A 93 -18.61 0.80 5.04
CA THR A 93 -17.95 -0.09 6.00
C THR A 93 -16.56 -0.40 5.46
N VAL A 94 -15.54 -0.14 6.28
CA VAL A 94 -14.14 -0.28 5.89
C VAL A 94 -13.45 -1.09 6.96
N ASP A 95 -13.54 -2.42 6.84
CA ASP A 95 -13.03 -3.33 7.85
C ASP A 95 -11.52 -3.18 8.03
N TYR A 96 -11.07 -3.34 9.27
CA TYR A 96 -9.66 -3.30 9.65
C TYR A 96 -8.94 -1.98 9.33
N SER A 97 -9.66 -0.85 9.32
CA SER A 97 -9.07 0.44 8.96
C SER A 97 -8.14 0.99 10.04
N THR A 98 -6.96 1.44 9.63
CA THR A 98 -5.92 1.95 10.52
C THR A 98 -5.78 3.47 10.41
N GLU A 99 -5.83 4.03 9.20
CA GLU A 99 -5.66 5.46 8.99
C GLU A 99 -6.45 5.97 7.78
N ILE A 100 -6.78 7.26 7.81
CA ILE A 100 -7.28 8.02 6.66
C ILE A 100 -6.25 9.07 6.27
N ASN A 101 -6.02 9.24 4.97
CA ASN A 101 -5.15 10.28 4.41
C ASN A 101 -5.83 10.93 3.21
N PHE A 102 -5.47 12.20 2.97
CA PHE A 102 -5.97 12.96 1.83
C PHE A 102 -4.77 13.44 1.01
N LYS A 103 -4.64 12.92 -0.20
CA LYS A 103 -3.51 13.27 -1.09
C LYS A 103 -4.00 13.41 -2.52
N ASN A 104 -3.28 14.23 -3.26
CA ASN A 104 -3.54 14.44 -4.68
C ASN A 104 -2.62 13.56 -5.53
N LEU A 105 -3.19 12.84 -6.51
CA LEU A 105 -2.47 12.03 -7.50
C LEU A 105 -2.45 12.64 -8.91
N SER A 106 -2.89 13.89 -9.04
CA SER A 106 -3.11 14.59 -10.31
C SER A 106 -2.58 16.02 -10.25
N ASN A 107 -2.57 16.69 -11.41
CA ASN A 107 -2.26 18.12 -11.48
C ASN A 107 -3.42 19.02 -11.01
N SER A 108 -4.59 18.46 -10.65
CA SER A 108 -5.69 19.24 -10.06
C SER A 108 -5.32 19.66 -8.63
N LYS A 109 -6.20 20.33 -7.90
CA LYS A 109 -6.01 20.49 -6.43
C LYS A 109 -6.81 19.46 -5.65
N ASP A 110 -7.68 18.71 -6.34
CA ASP A 110 -8.59 17.76 -5.75
C ASP A 110 -7.79 16.61 -5.15
N LYS A 111 -8.22 16.20 -3.96
CA LYS A 111 -7.60 15.12 -3.20
C LYS A 111 -8.41 13.85 -3.40
N LEU A 112 -7.71 12.73 -3.41
CA LEU A 112 -8.32 11.43 -3.17
C LEU A 112 -8.28 11.13 -1.68
N ILE A 113 -9.22 10.30 -1.25
CA ILE A 113 -9.35 9.82 0.12
C ILE A 113 -8.77 8.41 0.16
N PHE A 114 -7.75 8.21 0.98
CA PHE A 114 -7.08 6.94 1.16
C PHE A 114 -7.36 6.41 2.56
N ILE A 115 -7.97 5.23 2.66
CA ILE A 115 -8.15 4.54 3.93
C ILE A 115 -7.30 3.29 3.92
N LYS A 116 -6.26 3.23 4.76
CA LYS A 116 -5.43 2.03 4.87
C LYS A 116 -6.10 1.00 5.78
N THR A 117 -5.92 -0.26 5.44
CA THR A 117 -6.43 -1.40 6.21
C THR A 117 -5.30 -2.34 6.58
N ASN A 118 -5.45 -3.03 7.71
CA ASN A 118 -4.52 -4.08 8.13
C ASN A 118 -5.30 -5.25 8.74
N THR A 119 -5.47 -6.34 7.99
CA THR A 119 -6.21 -7.53 8.43
C THR A 119 -5.49 -8.32 9.53
N GLY A 120 -4.29 -7.90 9.92
CA GLY A 120 -3.40 -8.61 10.84
C GLY A 120 -2.55 -9.66 10.13
N GLY A 121 -1.44 -10.03 10.79
CA GLY A 121 -0.45 -10.95 10.26
C GLY A 121 0.97 -10.44 10.49
N ASN A 122 1.97 -11.28 10.17
CA ASN A 122 3.39 -10.91 10.29
C ASN A 122 3.98 -10.41 8.97
N ASP A 123 3.14 -10.28 7.94
CA ASP A 123 3.57 -10.01 6.57
C ASP A 123 2.78 -8.83 5.98
N PRO A 124 3.36 -7.62 5.98
CA PRO A 124 2.68 -6.42 5.51
C PRO A 124 2.16 -6.53 4.08
N VAL A 125 2.86 -7.22 3.18
CA VAL A 125 2.44 -7.33 1.78
C VAL A 125 1.11 -8.10 1.69
N ASN A 126 0.90 -9.08 2.55
CA ASN A 126 -0.31 -9.91 2.53
C ASN A 126 -1.40 -9.41 3.49
N SER A 127 -1.09 -8.55 4.45
CA SER A 127 -2.04 -8.06 5.46
C SER A 127 -2.51 -6.63 5.26
N GLU A 128 -1.74 -5.79 4.56
CA GLU A 128 -2.04 -4.37 4.39
C GLU A 128 -2.70 -4.08 3.04
N GLY A 129 -3.81 -3.36 3.11
CA GLY A 129 -4.63 -2.96 1.98
C GLY A 129 -4.98 -1.47 2.01
N MET A 130 -5.77 -1.02 1.05
CA MET A 130 -6.23 0.36 0.97
C MET A 130 -7.50 0.53 0.15
N PHE A 131 -8.44 1.31 0.66
CA PHE A 131 -9.56 1.85 -0.10
C PHE A 131 -9.18 3.23 -0.64
N VAL A 132 -9.53 3.49 -1.90
CA VAL A 132 -9.33 4.79 -2.55
C VAL A 132 -10.66 5.33 -3.02
N TYR A 133 -11.08 6.45 -2.45
CA TYR A 133 -12.30 7.14 -2.86
C TYR A 133 -11.98 8.46 -3.57
N GLN A 134 -12.89 8.85 -4.45
CA GLN A 134 -12.89 10.15 -5.12
C GLN A 134 -14.22 10.84 -4.91
N MET A 135 -14.16 12.15 -4.65
CA MET A 135 -15.33 13.00 -4.69
C MET A 135 -15.60 13.42 -6.15
N LYS A 136 -16.75 13.01 -6.69
CA LYS A 136 -17.14 13.34 -8.07
C LYS A 136 -17.72 14.75 -8.17
N ASP A 137 -18.49 15.11 -7.15
CA ASP A 137 -19.13 16.41 -6.98
C ASP A 137 -19.45 16.62 -5.49
N SER A 138 -20.02 17.77 -5.13
CA SER A 138 -20.37 18.12 -3.75
C SER A 138 -21.37 17.18 -3.07
N ALA A 139 -22.04 16.30 -3.82
CA ALA A 139 -23.07 15.40 -3.32
C ALA A 139 -22.67 13.92 -3.38
N ASN A 140 -21.53 13.57 -3.98
CA ASN A 140 -21.19 12.18 -4.30
C ASN A 140 -19.71 11.84 -4.14
N ILE A 141 -19.45 10.78 -3.36
CA ILE A 141 -18.14 10.14 -3.24
C ILE A 141 -18.27 8.70 -3.73
N GLU A 142 -17.31 8.27 -4.54
CA GLU A 142 -17.25 6.91 -5.06
C GLU A 142 -15.98 6.17 -4.67
N LEU A 143 -16.09 4.86 -4.47
CA LEU A 143 -14.95 3.97 -4.37
C LEU A 143 -14.34 3.79 -5.76
N MET A 144 -13.12 4.29 -5.94
CA MET A 144 -12.37 4.11 -7.19
C MET A 144 -11.76 2.71 -7.28
N LYS A 145 -11.16 2.26 -6.17
CA LYS A 145 -10.45 0.98 -6.10
C LYS A 145 -10.28 0.54 -4.65
N TYR A 146 -10.35 -0.76 -4.46
CA TYR A 146 -9.95 -1.43 -3.24
C TYR A 146 -8.75 -2.33 -3.53
N PHE A 147 -7.68 -2.13 -2.76
CA PHE A 147 -6.50 -2.99 -2.71
C PHE A 147 -6.64 -3.87 -1.47
N GLU A 148 -6.92 -5.15 -1.67
CA GLU A 148 -7.04 -6.10 -0.56
C GLU A 148 -5.69 -6.36 0.13
N ALA A 149 -4.63 -6.38 -0.67
CA ALA A 149 -3.26 -6.64 -0.25
C ALA A 149 -2.26 -5.82 -1.10
N GLY A 150 -0.98 -5.98 -0.80
CA GLY A 150 0.14 -5.41 -1.52
C GLY A 150 0.82 -4.26 -0.79
N SER A 151 0.50 -4.03 0.49
CA SER A 151 1.02 -2.89 1.29
C SER A 151 1.02 -1.58 0.48
N PRO A 152 -0.16 -1.18 -0.03
CA PRO A 152 -0.24 -0.10 -1.00
C PRO A 152 0.03 1.25 -0.33
N GLU A 153 0.90 2.05 -0.94
CA GLU A 153 1.37 3.32 -0.36
C GLU A 153 1.33 4.47 -1.36
N VAL A 154 1.07 5.68 -0.87
CA VAL A 154 1.10 6.90 -1.69
C VAL A 154 2.46 7.57 -1.58
N SER A 155 3.22 7.52 -2.66
CA SER A 155 4.62 7.95 -2.74
C SER A 155 4.83 8.96 -3.86
N ASP A 156 5.83 9.83 -3.70
CA ASP A 156 6.26 10.78 -4.72
C ASP A 156 7.50 10.20 -5.41
N PHE A 157 7.29 9.57 -6.58
CA PHE A 157 8.37 9.01 -7.40
C PHE A 157 8.66 9.96 -8.55
N GLY A 158 9.83 10.59 -8.49
CA GLY A 158 10.34 11.48 -9.53
C GLY A 158 9.98 12.94 -9.28
N ASN A 159 10.89 13.85 -9.65
CA ASN A 159 10.77 15.30 -9.50
C ASN A 159 9.64 15.95 -10.35
N GLN A 160 8.59 15.20 -10.68
CA GLN A 160 7.44 15.64 -11.48
C GLN A 160 6.27 16.12 -10.60
N GLY A 161 6.37 15.99 -9.28
CA GLY A 161 5.42 16.58 -8.33
C GLY A 161 4.05 15.90 -8.27
N ASN A 162 3.93 14.69 -8.81
CA ASN A 162 2.68 13.92 -8.80
C ASN A 162 2.88 12.66 -7.96
N ASN A 163 2.09 12.55 -6.88
CA ASN A 163 2.06 11.31 -6.09
C ASN A 163 1.49 10.16 -6.94
N VAL A 164 1.95 8.95 -6.66
CA VAL A 164 1.45 7.70 -7.22
C VAL A 164 1.10 6.73 -6.11
N ILE A 165 0.27 5.73 -6.41
CA ILE A 165 0.07 4.59 -5.52
C ILE A 165 1.01 3.48 -5.95
N VAL A 166 1.83 2.99 -5.03
CA VAL A 166 2.72 1.86 -5.25
C VAL A 166 2.20 0.65 -4.51
N VAL A 167 2.08 -0.46 -5.22
CA VAL A 167 1.60 -1.74 -4.73
C VAL A 167 2.71 -2.76 -4.88
N LYS A 168 3.03 -3.43 -3.78
CA LYS A 168 4.06 -4.46 -3.70
C LYS A 168 3.44 -5.85 -3.86
N ASP A 169 4.30 -6.81 -4.17
CA ASP A 169 4.00 -8.24 -4.16
C ASP A 169 5.23 -8.99 -3.66
N GLN A 170 5.09 -10.29 -3.49
CA GLN A 170 6.14 -11.17 -3.01
C GLN A 170 6.45 -12.29 -3.98
N PHE A 171 7.74 -12.51 -4.21
CA PHE A 171 8.25 -13.68 -4.89
C PHE A 171 8.83 -14.64 -3.87
N LEU A 172 8.14 -15.76 -3.67
CA LEU A 172 8.58 -16.84 -2.77
C LEU A 172 9.50 -17.81 -3.50
N GLY A 173 9.13 -18.23 -4.72
CA GLY A 173 9.83 -19.29 -5.45
C GLY A 173 9.95 -20.56 -4.60
N VAL A 174 11.18 -21.06 -4.39
CA VAL A 174 11.45 -22.21 -3.50
C VAL A 174 11.87 -21.82 -2.08
N MET A 175 11.93 -20.52 -1.77
CA MET A 175 12.33 -20.03 -0.45
C MET A 175 11.19 -20.15 0.57
N PRO A 176 11.52 -20.27 1.88
CA PRO A 176 10.53 -20.07 2.93
C PRO A 176 10.03 -18.61 2.91
N GLN A 177 8.79 -18.38 3.37
CA GLN A 177 8.15 -17.06 3.35
C GLN A 177 8.99 -15.95 4.01
N VAL A 178 9.74 -16.27 5.08
CA VAL A 178 10.62 -15.30 5.77
C VAL A 178 11.73 -14.72 4.88
N ASN A 179 12.06 -15.39 3.78
CA ASN A 179 13.07 -14.98 2.81
C ASN A 179 12.45 -14.48 1.50
N ALA A 180 11.12 -14.34 1.44
CA ALA A 180 10.44 -13.88 0.23
C ALA A 180 10.97 -12.52 -0.22
N VAL A 181 11.07 -12.36 -1.53
CA VAL A 181 11.50 -11.11 -2.14
C VAL A 181 10.28 -10.20 -2.28
N SER A 182 10.30 -9.05 -1.60
CA SER A 182 9.29 -8.01 -1.83
C SER A 182 9.73 -7.09 -2.97
N PHE A 183 8.83 -6.85 -3.92
CA PHE A 183 9.11 -5.99 -5.07
C PHE A 183 7.88 -5.13 -5.42
N VAL A 184 8.10 -4.02 -6.12
CA VAL A 184 7.02 -3.19 -6.65
C VAL A 184 6.38 -3.91 -7.83
N LYS A 185 5.11 -4.28 -7.69
CA LYS A 185 4.35 -4.98 -8.72
C LYS A 185 3.66 -4.00 -9.65
N GLU A 186 2.98 -3.01 -9.07
CA GLU A 186 2.14 -2.08 -9.80
C GLU A 186 2.32 -0.66 -9.26
N ILE A 187 2.38 0.29 -10.18
CA ILE A 187 2.36 1.72 -9.88
C ILE A 187 1.10 2.29 -10.55
N TYR A 188 0.20 2.86 -9.76
CA TYR A 188 -1.04 3.46 -10.25
C TYR A 188 -0.94 4.98 -10.31
N THR A 189 -1.39 5.53 -11.44
CA THR A 189 -1.61 6.97 -11.64
C THR A 189 -3.11 7.24 -11.84
N LEU A 190 -3.53 8.47 -11.57
CA LEU A 190 -4.89 8.92 -11.87
C LEU A 190 -4.96 9.43 -13.32
N GLN A 191 -5.77 8.80 -14.16
CA GLN A 191 -6.03 9.19 -15.54
C GLN A 191 -7.54 9.15 -15.80
N ASP A 192 -8.12 10.25 -16.27
CA ASP A 192 -9.56 10.37 -16.57
C ASP A 192 -10.48 9.85 -15.43
N ASN A 193 -10.17 10.25 -14.19
CA ASN A 193 -10.87 9.79 -12.97
C ASN A 193 -10.85 8.27 -12.76
N LYS A 194 -9.79 7.60 -13.23
CA LYS A 194 -9.55 6.17 -13.01
C LYS A 194 -8.11 5.92 -12.60
N LEU A 195 -7.92 4.96 -11.70
CA LEU A 195 -6.59 4.47 -11.37
C LEU A 195 -6.15 3.46 -12.43
N VAL A 196 -5.05 3.76 -13.10
CA VAL A 196 -4.48 2.91 -14.15
C VAL A 196 -3.04 2.53 -13.83
N ILE A 197 -2.67 1.28 -14.13
CA ILE A 197 -1.30 0.80 -14.01
C ILE A 197 -0.42 1.60 -14.98
N SER A 198 0.75 2.02 -14.52
CA SER A 198 1.65 2.93 -15.25
C SER A 198 3.13 2.64 -14.94
N ASN A 199 3.49 1.38 -14.71
CA ASN A 199 4.87 0.97 -14.40
C ASN A 199 5.88 1.52 -15.41
N GLU A 200 5.51 1.53 -16.69
CA GLU A 200 6.34 1.99 -17.81
C GLU A 200 6.70 3.49 -17.74
N LYS A 201 5.96 4.28 -16.97
CA LYS A 201 6.23 5.71 -16.76
C LYS A 201 7.25 5.97 -15.66
N TYR A 202 7.55 4.97 -14.83
CA TYR A 202 8.45 5.08 -13.69
C TYR A 202 9.58 4.03 -13.72
N PRO A 203 10.34 3.91 -14.84
CA PRO A 203 11.41 2.93 -14.97
C PRO A 203 12.51 3.13 -13.92
N GLU A 204 12.71 4.35 -13.42
CA GLU A 204 13.73 4.70 -12.44
C GLU A 204 13.54 4.01 -11.08
N VAL A 205 12.29 3.67 -10.72
CA VAL A 205 11.97 2.91 -9.50
C VAL A 205 12.61 1.54 -9.56
N TYR A 206 12.51 0.89 -10.73
CA TYR A 206 13.10 -0.42 -10.97
C TYR A 206 14.60 -0.33 -11.24
N ASP A 207 15.07 0.66 -12.00
CA ASP A 207 16.49 0.81 -12.34
C ASP A 207 17.36 1.00 -11.11
N LYS A 208 16.92 1.86 -10.18
CA LYS A 208 17.63 2.05 -8.91
C LYS A 208 17.77 0.72 -8.17
N LYS A 209 16.65 0.00 -8.03
CA LYS A 209 16.59 -1.26 -7.29
C LYS A 209 17.43 -2.35 -7.96
N ILE A 210 17.31 -2.52 -9.28
CA ILE A 210 18.10 -3.47 -10.08
C ILE A 210 19.60 -3.21 -9.91
N ASN A 211 20.03 -1.95 -9.97
CA ASN A 211 21.44 -1.60 -9.81
C ASN A 211 21.95 -1.97 -8.41
N GLU A 212 21.22 -1.58 -7.35
CA GLU A 212 21.56 -1.92 -5.96
C GLU A 212 21.70 -3.44 -5.77
N ILE A 213 20.71 -4.22 -6.21
CA ILE A 213 20.74 -5.69 -6.06
C ILE A 213 21.82 -6.32 -6.94
N THR A 214 22.09 -5.78 -8.13
CA THR A 214 23.15 -6.29 -9.01
C THR A 214 24.53 -6.14 -8.37
N GLU A 215 24.77 -5.05 -7.65
CA GLU A 215 26.01 -4.86 -6.88
C GLU A 215 26.13 -5.88 -5.75
N GLU A 216 25.04 -6.11 -5.00
CA GLU A 216 24.97 -7.13 -3.94
C GLU A 216 25.18 -8.54 -4.47
N TYR A 217 24.47 -8.91 -5.55
CA TYR A 217 24.62 -10.18 -6.26
C TYR A 217 26.07 -10.42 -6.70
N ASN A 218 26.71 -9.42 -7.32
CA ASN A 218 28.10 -9.54 -7.77
C ASN A 218 29.08 -9.70 -6.60
N SER A 219 28.82 -9.03 -5.48
CA SER A 219 29.61 -9.19 -4.25
C SER A 219 29.48 -10.60 -3.68
N LEU A 220 28.26 -11.14 -3.64
CA LEU A 220 27.99 -12.52 -3.18
C LEU A 220 28.60 -13.56 -4.12
N LYS A 221 28.45 -13.37 -5.43
CA LYS A 221 29.00 -14.26 -6.46
C LYS A 221 30.51 -14.40 -6.31
N ARG A 222 31.23 -13.29 -6.15
CA ARG A 222 32.68 -13.32 -5.91
C ARG A 222 33.05 -14.13 -4.67
N LYS A 223 32.32 -13.97 -3.56
CA LYS A 223 32.57 -14.74 -2.33
C LYS A 223 32.36 -16.25 -2.54
N VAL A 224 31.28 -16.62 -3.23
CA VAL A 224 30.99 -18.03 -3.55
C VAL A 224 32.06 -18.61 -4.47
N GLU A 225 32.46 -17.87 -5.51
CA GLU A 225 33.51 -18.28 -6.45
C GLU A 225 34.90 -18.38 -5.78
N THR A 226 35.17 -17.64 -4.70
CA THR A 226 36.38 -17.79 -3.88
C THR A 226 36.25 -18.83 -2.77
N GLY A 227 35.18 -19.62 -2.74
CA GLY A 227 34.98 -20.71 -1.78
C GLY A 227 34.53 -20.27 -0.39
N MET A 228 34.13 -19.00 -0.21
CA MET A 228 33.54 -18.52 1.04
C MET A 228 32.07 -18.92 1.08
N GLN A 229 31.72 -19.97 1.83
CA GLN A 229 30.32 -20.29 2.09
C GLN A 229 29.76 -19.38 3.17
N ALA A 230 28.55 -18.84 2.92
CA ALA A 230 27.80 -18.14 3.94
C ALA A 230 27.41 -19.14 5.04
N LEU A 231 27.77 -18.84 6.29
CA LEU A 231 27.47 -19.70 7.44
C LEU A 231 25.97 -19.75 7.78
N ASP A 232 25.17 -18.82 7.25
CA ASP A 232 23.83 -18.51 7.81
C ASP A 232 22.79 -18.04 6.77
N MET A 233 23.04 -18.21 5.46
CA MET A 233 22.05 -17.84 4.44
C MET A 233 21.70 -19.04 3.57
N SER A 234 20.42 -19.45 3.61
CA SER A 234 19.94 -20.63 2.88
C SER A 234 19.76 -20.41 1.37
N TYR A 235 19.83 -19.17 0.84
CA TYR A 235 19.55 -18.87 -0.57
C TYR A 235 20.26 -17.63 -1.16
N PRO A 236 21.49 -17.25 -0.78
CA PRO A 236 22.00 -15.90 -1.05
C PRO A 236 22.09 -15.55 -2.54
N LEU A 237 22.62 -16.43 -3.40
CA LEU A 237 22.69 -16.16 -4.83
C LEU A 237 21.35 -16.27 -5.53
N TYR A 238 20.53 -17.25 -5.13
CA TYR A 238 19.20 -17.45 -5.70
C TYR A 238 18.27 -16.28 -5.42
N ARG A 239 18.23 -15.81 -4.16
CA ARG A 239 17.38 -14.69 -3.72
C ARG A 239 17.68 -13.42 -4.51
N GLU A 240 18.95 -13.01 -4.58
CA GLU A 240 19.31 -11.79 -5.30
C GLU A 240 19.06 -11.93 -6.81
N ALA A 241 19.34 -13.10 -7.41
CA ALA A 241 19.04 -13.34 -8.81
C ALA A 241 17.53 -13.28 -9.09
N ALA A 242 16.71 -13.90 -8.23
CA ALA A 242 15.26 -13.82 -8.31
C ALA A 242 14.76 -12.37 -8.21
N GLU A 243 15.33 -11.58 -7.28
CA GLU A 243 14.97 -10.18 -7.09
C GLU A 243 15.32 -9.32 -8.32
N ILE A 244 16.47 -9.56 -8.95
CA ILE A 244 16.83 -8.92 -10.23
C ILE A 244 15.83 -9.30 -11.33
N PHE A 245 15.46 -10.57 -11.43
CA PHE A 245 14.54 -11.05 -12.46
C PHE A 245 13.14 -10.45 -12.34
N VAL A 246 12.57 -10.44 -11.13
CA VAL A 246 11.22 -9.87 -10.92
C VAL A 246 11.21 -8.38 -11.21
N ASN A 247 12.25 -7.64 -10.82
CA ASN A 247 12.31 -6.20 -11.11
C ASN A 247 12.43 -5.92 -12.61
N TYR A 248 13.25 -6.66 -13.37
CA TYR A 248 13.26 -6.51 -14.83
C TYR A 248 11.92 -6.87 -15.47
N TYR A 249 11.26 -7.92 -14.98
CA TYR A 249 9.96 -8.35 -15.49
C TYR A 249 8.87 -7.29 -15.28
N TYR A 250 8.74 -6.75 -14.06
CA TYR A 250 7.72 -5.74 -13.74
C TYR A 250 8.03 -4.34 -14.28
N LYS A 251 9.31 -4.05 -14.56
CA LYS A 251 9.72 -2.91 -15.40
C LYS A 251 9.27 -3.05 -16.86
N GLY A 252 9.03 -4.28 -17.34
CA GLY A 252 8.79 -4.59 -18.75
C GLY A 252 10.07 -4.66 -19.60
N ASP A 253 11.25 -4.71 -18.98
CA ASP A 253 12.54 -4.70 -19.65
C ASP A 253 13.00 -6.14 -19.98
N THR A 254 12.37 -6.71 -21.00
CA THR A 254 12.66 -8.07 -21.47
C THR A 254 14.07 -8.24 -22.03
N GLN A 255 14.68 -7.18 -22.56
CA GLN A 255 16.05 -7.22 -23.07
C GLN A 255 17.07 -7.27 -21.92
N GLY A 256 16.88 -6.44 -20.90
CA GLY A 256 17.67 -6.48 -19.66
C GLY A 256 17.58 -7.83 -18.97
N LEU A 257 16.36 -8.36 -18.81
CA LEU A 257 16.11 -9.69 -18.26
C LEU A 257 16.88 -10.79 -19.02
N ARG A 258 16.75 -10.80 -20.36
CA ARG A 258 17.43 -11.77 -21.23
C ARG A 258 18.94 -11.68 -21.09
N LYS A 259 19.49 -10.47 -21.15
CA LYS A 259 20.92 -10.24 -21.07
C LYS A 259 21.49 -10.74 -19.74
N PHE A 260 20.84 -10.40 -18.62
CA PHE A 260 21.28 -10.87 -17.30
C PHE A 260 21.23 -12.40 -17.22
N TRP A 261 20.13 -13.02 -17.67
CA TRP A 261 20.02 -14.48 -17.68
C TRP A 261 21.10 -15.16 -18.52
N GLU A 262 21.35 -14.69 -19.74
CA GLU A 262 22.37 -15.27 -20.62
C GLU A 262 23.79 -15.17 -20.05
N GLN A 263 24.08 -14.08 -19.32
CA GLN A 263 25.36 -13.89 -18.64
C GLN A 263 25.51 -14.77 -17.40
N GLU A 264 24.44 -14.96 -16.64
CA GLU A 264 24.50 -15.55 -15.30
C GLU A 264 24.08 -17.02 -15.23
N LYS A 265 23.33 -17.52 -16.22
CA LYS A 265 22.75 -18.88 -16.23
C LYS A 265 23.76 -19.97 -15.86
N GLU A 266 24.93 -19.97 -16.49
CA GLU A 266 25.93 -21.02 -16.24
C GLU A 266 26.64 -20.85 -14.90
N SER A 267 26.76 -19.63 -14.38
CA SER A 267 27.28 -19.41 -13.01
C SER A 267 26.26 -19.91 -11.99
N LEU A 268 24.99 -19.49 -12.11
CA LEU A 268 23.90 -19.95 -11.25
C LEU A 268 23.80 -21.48 -11.25
N LYS A 269 23.74 -22.11 -12.43
CA LYS A 269 23.68 -23.58 -12.53
C LYS A 269 24.79 -24.33 -11.78
N ARG A 270 25.98 -23.73 -11.64
CA ARG A 270 27.11 -24.33 -10.91
C ARG A 270 27.09 -24.01 -9.41
N ASN A 271 26.53 -22.87 -9.03
CA ASN A 271 26.72 -22.27 -7.71
C ASN A 271 25.48 -22.30 -6.82
N ILE A 272 24.30 -22.68 -7.33
CA ILE A 272 23.08 -22.89 -6.54
C ILE A 272 22.54 -24.33 -6.72
N PRO A 273 21.78 -24.84 -5.74
CA PRO A 273 21.03 -26.10 -5.84
C PRO A 273 20.17 -26.23 -7.12
N GLN A 274 19.94 -27.48 -7.54
CA GLN A 274 19.27 -27.77 -8.81
C GLN A 274 17.79 -27.34 -8.82
N ASP A 275 17.10 -27.48 -7.69
CA ASP A 275 15.72 -27.04 -7.49
C ASP A 275 15.59 -25.51 -7.57
N GLU A 276 16.49 -24.78 -6.92
CA GLU A 276 16.60 -23.32 -7.04
C GLU A 276 16.83 -22.88 -8.49
N PHE A 277 17.79 -23.51 -9.17
CA PHE A 277 18.06 -23.20 -10.58
C PHE A 277 16.86 -23.50 -11.49
N GLN A 278 16.15 -24.61 -11.24
CA GLN A 278 14.98 -24.98 -12.03
C GLN A 278 13.84 -23.97 -11.84
N ASP A 279 13.65 -23.45 -10.62
CA ASP A 279 12.66 -22.41 -10.35
C ASP A 279 12.97 -21.11 -11.13
N LEU A 280 14.22 -20.63 -11.07
CA LEU A 280 14.66 -19.47 -11.86
C LEU A 280 14.46 -19.72 -13.37
N ASN A 281 14.85 -20.89 -13.87
CA ASN A 281 14.68 -21.25 -15.28
C ASN A 281 13.20 -21.30 -15.68
N ASN A 282 12.31 -21.78 -14.80
CA ASN A 282 10.86 -21.78 -15.03
C ASN A 282 10.30 -20.37 -15.07
N PHE A 283 10.73 -19.48 -14.16
CA PHE A 283 10.37 -18.06 -14.18
C PHE A 283 10.77 -17.43 -15.53
N ILE A 284 12.04 -17.56 -15.92
CA ILE A 284 12.56 -16.99 -17.15
C ILE A 284 11.83 -17.53 -18.39
N SER A 285 11.54 -18.83 -18.44
CA SER A 285 10.83 -19.45 -19.56
C SER A 285 9.41 -18.90 -19.73
N LYS A 286 8.76 -18.50 -18.63
CA LYS A 286 7.45 -17.83 -18.67
C LYS A 286 7.56 -16.35 -19.00
N ALA A 287 8.57 -15.67 -18.45
CA ALA A 287 8.77 -14.23 -18.57
C ALA A 287 9.31 -13.80 -19.96
N LEU A 288 10.13 -14.64 -20.60
CA LEU A 288 10.69 -14.40 -21.92
C LEU A 288 10.00 -15.32 -22.94
N PRO A 289 8.94 -14.87 -23.64
CA PRO A 289 8.34 -15.68 -24.69
C PRO A 289 9.39 -16.06 -25.72
N THR A 290 9.37 -17.33 -26.13
CA THR A 290 10.19 -17.81 -27.23
C THR A 290 9.72 -17.09 -28.48
N VAL A 291 10.61 -16.33 -29.13
CA VAL A 291 10.37 -15.85 -30.49
C VAL A 291 10.20 -17.10 -31.33
N LYS A 292 8.96 -17.45 -31.66
CA LYS A 292 8.70 -18.38 -32.76
C LYS A 292 9.22 -17.66 -33.98
N ASN A 293 10.39 -18.08 -34.47
CA ASN A 293 10.87 -17.66 -35.77
C ASN A 293 9.76 -17.98 -36.77
N ALA A 294 9.13 -16.94 -37.30
CA ALA A 294 8.24 -17.02 -38.45
C ALA A 294 9.08 -17.20 -39.72
#